data_AF-A0A969X8P8-F1
#
_entry.id   AF-A0A969X8P8-F1
#
_cell.length_a   1.000
_cell.length_b   1.000
_cell.length_c   1.000
_cell.angle_alpha   90.00
_cell.angle_beta   90.00
_cell.angle_gamma   90.00
#
_symmetry.space_group_name_H-M   'P 1'
#
loop_
_entity.id
_entity.type
_entity.pdbx_description
1 polymer ?
#
loop_
_entity_poly.entity_id
_entity_poly.type
_entity_poly.pdbx_seq_one_letter_code
_entity_poly.pdbx_strand_id
1 'polypeptide(L)'
;AYMNTGIQKSSLTPYGMRTTTSPVGKNQPGSTTMKKNMFEIVAAHDISYAATCSVGYPQDYLRKVEKAKNINGPSYLHVLTPCPTGWGAKTEETIAIGKEAVDCGLWYLAEYEGGEFKLNRNPKTFTPVKDFLYKQGRFKHLREEDIEVIIKHRDLKWEKMRSSWQCS
;
A
#
# COMPACT_ATOMS: atom_id res chain seq x y z
N ALA A 1 1.65 7.75 7.55
CA ALA A 1 1.76 9.03 8.26
C ALA A 1 0.60 9.19 9.24
N TYR A 2 0.86 9.84 10.38
CA TYR A 2 -0.20 10.34 11.26
C TYR A 2 -0.77 11.62 10.65
N MET A 3 -1.97 11.53 10.09
CA MET A 3 -2.54 12.62 9.27
C MET A 3 -3.02 13.79 10.15
N ASN A 4 -3.72 13.48 11.25
CA ASN A 4 -4.33 14.49 12.12
C ASN A 4 -3.30 15.44 12.77
N THR A 5 -2.12 14.93 13.11
CA THR A 5 -1.05 15.68 13.82
C THR A 5 -0.07 16.35 12.85
N GLY A 6 -0.52 16.71 11.65
CA GLY A 6 0.31 17.40 10.66
C GLY A 6 1.25 16.47 9.90
N ILE A 7 0.77 15.31 9.43
CA ILE A 7 1.47 14.42 8.49
C ILE A 7 2.86 14.00 9.00
N GLN A 8 2.92 13.45 10.21
CA GLN A 8 4.17 12.92 10.80
C GLN A 8 4.46 11.49 10.31
N LYS A 9 5.73 11.08 10.30
CA LYS A 9 6.15 9.71 9.94
C LYS A 9 5.45 8.68 10.83
N SER A 10 4.96 7.61 10.22
CA SER A 10 4.53 6.38 10.90
C SER A 10 5.23 5.17 10.29
N SER A 11 5.09 3.99 10.90
CA SER A 11 5.70 2.75 10.36
C SER A 11 5.15 2.33 8.99
N LEU A 12 4.05 2.93 8.55
CA LEU A 12 3.46 2.73 7.22
C LEU A 12 3.81 3.85 6.22
N THR A 13 4.59 4.85 6.63
CA THR A 13 5.11 5.87 5.72
C THR A 13 6.11 5.20 4.76
N PRO A 14 5.86 5.21 3.43
CA PRO A 14 6.75 4.58 2.45
C PRO A 14 8.08 5.33 2.33
N TYR A 15 9.08 4.62 1.82
CA TYR A 15 10.36 5.21 1.44
C TYR A 15 10.15 6.41 0.51
N GLY A 16 10.94 7.46 0.71
CA GLY A 16 10.88 8.67 -0.11
C GLY A 16 9.72 9.62 0.21
N MET A 17 8.80 9.25 1.12
CA MET A 17 7.69 10.15 1.47
C MET A 17 8.20 11.29 2.36
N ARG A 18 7.93 12.53 1.94
CA ARG A 18 8.09 13.71 2.79
C ARG A 18 7.02 13.72 3.88
N THR A 19 7.46 13.89 5.13
CA THR A 19 6.60 14.12 6.30
C THR A 19 7.19 15.24 7.15
N THR A 20 6.45 15.78 8.10
CA THR A 20 6.98 16.82 9.01
C THR A 20 8.15 16.32 9.87
N THR A 21 8.17 15.03 10.21
CA THR A 21 9.27 14.38 10.96
C THR A 21 10.24 13.59 10.08
N SER A 22 10.13 13.71 8.75
CA SER A 22 11.10 13.17 7.79
C SER A 22 11.17 14.12 6.61
N PRO A 23 11.85 15.27 6.79
CA PRO A 23 11.97 16.29 5.77
C PRO A 23 12.86 15.82 4.62
N VAL A 24 12.80 16.56 3.52
CA VAL A 24 13.67 16.35 2.36
C VAL A 24 14.92 17.20 2.54
N GLY A 25 16.08 16.60 2.32
CA GLY A 25 17.38 17.27 2.36
C GLY A 25 18.30 16.74 1.26
N LYS A 26 19.47 17.35 1.10
CA LYS A 26 20.43 17.02 0.03
C LYS A 26 20.74 15.52 -0.08
N ASN A 27 20.85 14.83 1.06
CA ASN A 27 21.15 13.40 1.15
C ASN A 27 19.99 12.59 1.75
N GLN A 28 18.79 13.15 1.84
CA GLN A 28 17.64 12.50 2.47
C GLN A 28 16.38 12.69 1.61
N PRO A 29 15.88 11.63 0.97
CA PRO A 29 14.69 11.72 0.12
C PRO A 29 13.38 11.76 0.92
N GLY A 30 13.41 12.05 2.22
CA GLY A 30 12.29 11.90 3.14
C GLY A 30 12.44 10.66 4.03
N SER A 31 11.38 9.86 4.17
CA SER A 31 11.46 8.60 4.92
C SER A 31 12.48 7.64 4.30
N THR A 32 13.44 7.18 5.09
CA THR A 32 14.51 6.27 4.66
C THR A 32 14.17 4.80 4.90
N THR A 33 13.04 4.50 5.53
CA THR A 33 12.61 3.15 5.89
C THR A 33 11.49 2.67 4.98
N MET A 34 11.47 1.38 4.67
CA MET A 34 10.36 0.73 3.97
C MET A 34 9.13 0.59 4.89
N LYS A 35 7.94 0.45 4.27
CA LYS A 35 6.69 0.24 5.01
C LYS A 35 6.77 -1.06 5.82
N LYS A 36 6.35 -1.00 7.08
CA LYS A 36 6.14 -2.20 7.91
C LYS A 36 5.11 -3.12 7.23
N ASN A 37 5.41 -4.41 7.21
CA ASN A 37 4.59 -5.41 6.55
C ASN A 37 3.40 -5.86 7.42
N MET A 38 2.46 -4.95 7.66
CA MET A 38 1.38 -5.17 8.63
C MET A 38 0.48 -6.36 8.31
N PHE A 39 0.18 -6.60 7.03
CA PHE A 39 -0.69 -7.70 6.62
C PHE A 39 -0.10 -9.07 7.01
N GLU A 40 1.16 -9.34 6.63
CA GLU A 40 1.84 -10.58 7.01
C GLU A 40 2.13 -10.68 8.51
N ILE A 41 2.43 -9.57 9.18
CA ILE A 41 2.63 -9.59 10.64
C ILE A 41 1.35 -10.00 11.36
N VAL A 42 0.19 -9.49 10.93
CA VAL A 42 -1.10 -9.89 11.51
C VAL A 42 -1.41 -11.34 11.18
N ALA A 43 -1.21 -11.77 9.92
CA ALA A 43 -1.40 -13.15 9.51
C ALA A 43 -0.51 -14.14 10.30
N ALA A 44 0.71 -13.75 10.67
CA ALA A 44 1.60 -14.59 11.48
C ALA A 44 1.10 -14.86 12.92
N HIS A 45 0.04 -14.18 13.38
CA HIS A 45 -0.64 -14.50 14.63
C HIS A 45 -1.74 -15.57 14.46
N ASP A 46 -1.87 -16.13 13.26
CA ASP A 46 -2.88 -17.11 12.87
C ASP A 46 -4.33 -16.67 13.17
N ILE A 47 -4.63 -15.43 12.81
CA ILE A 47 -5.99 -14.90 12.98
C ILE A 47 -6.96 -15.49 11.95
N SER A 48 -8.25 -15.48 12.26
CA SER A 48 -9.27 -16.12 11.42
C SER A 48 -9.35 -15.52 10.01
N TYR A 49 -9.15 -14.22 9.86
CA TYR A 49 -9.16 -13.56 8.55
C TYR A 49 -8.36 -12.26 8.52
N ALA A 50 -7.53 -12.09 7.49
CA ALA A 50 -6.96 -10.79 7.16
C ALA A 50 -7.13 -10.47 5.68
N ALA A 51 -7.22 -9.19 5.31
CA ALA A 51 -7.15 -8.77 3.92
C ALA A 51 -6.52 -7.40 3.72
N THR A 52 -5.94 -7.19 2.53
CA THR A 52 -5.59 -5.86 2.04
C THR A 52 -6.63 -5.37 1.03
N CYS A 53 -7.05 -4.12 1.17
CA CYS A 53 -8.12 -3.50 0.38
C CYS A 53 -7.67 -2.14 -0.18
N SER A 54 -8.33 -1.65 -1.21
CA SER A 54 -8.17 -0.27 -1.69
C SER A 54 -9.54 0.32 -2.01
N VAL A 55 -9.74 1.60 -1.67
CA VAL A 55 -10.95 2.34 -2.08
C VAL A 55 -11.09 2.47 -3.60
N GLY A 56 -10.00 2.28 -4.36
CA GLY A 56 -10.01 2.24 -5.82
C GLY A 56 -10.59 0.95 -6.42
N TYR A 57 -10.84 -0.07 -5.59
CA TYR A 57 -11.44 -1.35 -5.98
C TYR A 57 -12.65 -1.64 -5.08
N PRO A 58 -13.75 -0.87 -5.21
CA PRO A 58 -14.87 -0.92 -4.27
C PRO A 58 -15.55 -2.30 -4.24
N GLN A 59 -15.64 -3.00 -5.37
CA GLN A 59 -16.24 -4.34 -5.41
C GLN A 59 -15.42 -5.38 -4.64
N ASP A 60 -14.09 -5.36 -4.78
CA ASP A 60 -13.19 -6.22 -3.99
C ASP A 60 -13.28 -5.87 -2.50
N TYR A 61 -13.28 -4.57 -2.18
CA TYR A 61 -13.37 -4.10 -0.81
C TYR A 61 -14.69 -4.51 -0.14
N LEU A 62 -15.84 -4.29 -0.77
CA LEU A 62 -17.15 -4.65 -0.23
C LEU A 62 -17.27 -6.16 0.00
N ARG A 63 -16.79 -6.99 -0.93
CA ARG A 63 -16.76 -8.45 -0.78
C ARG A 63 -15.94 -8.87 0.44
N LYS A 64 -14.77 -8.26 0.67
CA LYS A 64 -13.90 -8.55 1.81
C LYS A 64 -14.49 -8.07 3.14
N VAL A 65 -15.20 -6.95 3.13
CA VAL A 65 -15.95 -6.47 4.31
C VAL A 65 -17.06 -7.46 4.67
N GLU A 66 -17.86 -7.89 3.68
CA GLU A 66 -18.93 -8.87 3.92
C GLU A 66 -18.36 -10.19 4.42
N LYS A 67 -17.25 -10.67 3.83
CA LYS A 67 -16.58 -11.86 4.32
C LYS A 67 -16.09 -11.71 5.75
N ALA A 68 -15.33 -10.65 6.05
CA ALA A 68 -14.82 -10.37 7.41
C ALA A 68 -15.92 -10.33 8.46
N LYS A 69 -17.09 -9.79 8.11
CA LYS A 69 -18.27 -9.73 9.00
C LYS A 69 -18.83 -11.11 9.34
N ASN A 70 -18.71 -12.07 8.43
CA ASN A 70 -19.24 -13.42 8.58
C ASN A 70 -18.21 -14.42 9.16
N ILE A 71 -16.98 -13.98 9.45
CA ILE A 71 -15.94 -14.80 10.07
C ILE A 71 -16.18 -14.91 11.57
N ASN A 72 -16.17 -16.14 12.08
CA ASN A 72 -16.21 -16.40 13.52
C ASN A 72 -14.81 -16.25 14.14
N GLY A 73 -14.41 -15.02 14.43
CA GLY A 73 -13.13 -14.70 15.06
C GLY A 73 -12.57 -13.33 14.67
N PRO A 74 -11.35 -13.00 15.13
CA PRO A 74 -10.72 -11.73 14.81
C PRO A 74 -10.50 -11.59 13.30
N SER A 75 -10.96 -10.46 12.75
CA SER A 75 -10.77 -10.08 11.36
C SER A 75 -10.00 -8.77 11.24
N TYR A 76 -9.07 -8.69 10.29
CA TYR A 76 -8.25 -7.51 10.04
C TYR A 76 -8.35 -7.06 8.57
N LEU A 77 -8.78 -5.81 8.36
CA LEU A 77 -8.80 -5.20 7.02
C LEU A 77 -7.81 -4.03 6.96
N HIS A 78 -6.76 -4.18 6.16
CA HIS A 78 -5.81 -3.11 5.88
C HIS A 78 -6.24 -2.36 4.62
N VAL A 79 -6.87 -1.20 4.79
CA VAL A 79 -7.46 -0.45 3.68
C VAL A 79 -6.54 0.70 3.25
N LEU A 80 -6.16 0.74 1.97
CA LEU A 80 -5.51 1.89 1.37
C LEU A 80 -6.53 2.99 1.08
N THR A 81 -6.43 4.07 1.84
CA THR A 81 -7.27 5.26 1.68
C THR A 81 -6.38 6.48 1.42
N PRO A 82 -6.35 7.02 0.18
CA PRO A 82 -5.64 8.25 -0.11
C PRO A 82 -6.20 9.42 0.72
N CYS A 83 -5.31 10.28 1.22
CA CYS A 83 -5.67 11.48 1.97
C CYS A 83 -5.25 12.69 1.13
N PRO A 84 -6.17 13.37 0.43
CA PRO A 84 -5.84 14.46 -0.50
C PRO A 84 -4.91 15.51 0.12
N THR A 85 -5.29 16.02 1.30
CA THR A 85 -4.50 16.98 2.09
C THR A 85 -3.11 16.45 2.43
N GLY A 86 -3.04 15.22 2.98
CA GLY A 86 -1.77 14.63 3.42
C GLY A 86 -0.85 14.21 2.28
N TRP A 87 -1.41 13.95 1.10
CA TRP A 87 -0.68 13.44 -0.05
C TRP A 87 -0.34 14.57 -1.04
N GLY A 88 -0.97 15.75 -0.89
CA GLY A 88 -0.85 16.86 -1.83
C GLY A 88 -1.42 16.49 -3.19
N ALA A 89 -2.59 15.87 -3.19
CA ALA A 89 -3.33 15.43 -4.37
C ALA A 89 -4.71 16.10 -4.42
N LYS A 90 -5.33 16.13 -5.61
CA LYS A 90 -6.67 16.70 -5.76
C LYS A 90 -7.74 15.80 -5.14
N THR A 91 -8.77 16.41 -4.56
CA THR A 91 -9.81 15.66 -3.83
C THR A 91 -10.61 14.75 -4.77
N GLU A 92 -10.91 15.21 -5.98
CA GLU A 92 -11.59 14.46 -7.03
C GLU A 92 -10.80 13.27 -7.58
N GLU A 93 -9.47 13.23 -7.37
CA GLU A 93 -8.59 12.16 -7.84
C GLU A 93 -8.43 11.01 -6.82
N THR A 94 -9.07 11.10 -5.63
CA THR A 94 -8.90 10.15 -4.53
C THR A 94 -9.09 8.69 -4.95
N ILE A 95 -10.17 8.38 -5.67
CA ILE A 95 -10.47 7.01 -6.12
C ILE A 95 -9.46 6.54 -7.17
N ALA A 96 -9.11 7.43 -8.12
CA ALA A 96 -8.13 7.14 -9.16
C ALA A 96 -6.76 6.82 -8.57
N ILE A 97 -6.29 7.61 -7.59
CA ILE A 97 -5.03 7.38 -6.89
C ILE A 97 -5.05 6.05 -6.13
N GLY A 98 -6.17 5.72 -5.46
CA GLY A 98 -6.34 4.44 -4.78
C GLY A 98 -6.25 3.26 -5.75
N LYS A 99 -6.76 3.42 -6.97
CA LYS A 99 -6.69 2.43 -8.04
C LYS A 99 -5.27 2.31 -8.61
N GLU A 100 -4.63 3.43 -8.93
CA GLU A 100 -3.28 3.48 -9.49
C GLU A 100 -2.23 2.88 -8.55
N ALA A 101 -2.39 3.05 -7.23
CA ALA A 101 -1.51 2.41 -6.25
C ALA A 101 -1.50 0.88 -6.38
N VAL A 102 -2.64 0.28 -6.74
CA VAL A 102 -2.75 -1.17 -7.00
C VAL A 102 -2.24 -1.52 -8.40
N ASP A 103 -2.61 -0.74 -9.42
CA ASP A 103 -2.24 -1.03 -10.81
C ASP A 103 -0.72 -0.89 -11.05
N CYS A 104 -0.03 -0.02 -10.33
CA CYS A 104 1.45 0.06 -10.36
C CYS A 104 2.13 -0.92 -9.39
N GLY A 105 1.35 -1.69 -8.62
CA GLY A 105 1.85 -2.74 -7.71
C GLY A 105 2.43 -2.25 -6.38
N LEU A 106 2.34 -0.97 -6.03
CA LEU A 106 2.79 -0.46 -4.72
C LEU A 106 1.84 -0.80 -3.56
N TRP A 107 0.65 -1.26 -3.91
CA TRP A 107 -0.33 -1.91 -3.06
C TRP A 107 -0.80 -3.19 -3.73
N TYR A 108 -1.09 -4.22 -2.95
CA TYR A 108 -1.61 -5.50 -3.44
C TYR A 108 -2.97 -5.77 -2.81
N LEU A 109 -3.83 -6.51 -3.50
CA LEU A 109 -5.12 -6.97 -3.01
C LEU A 109 -5.00 -8.46 -2.71
N ALA A 110 -5.05 -8.81 -1.43
CA ALA A 110 -4.86 -10.17 -0.96
C ALA A 110 -5.75 -10.48 0.24
N GLU A 111 -5.90 -11.77 0.53
CA GLU A 111 -6.56 -12.34 1.70
C GLU A 111 -5.64 -13.37 2.38
N TYR A 112 -5.81 -13.53 3.68
CA TYR A 112 -5.28 -14.62 4.48
C TYR A 112 -6.45 -15.28 5.22
N GLU A 113 -6.57 -16.58 5.07
CA GLU A 113 -7.62 -17.39 5.71
C GLU A 113 -7.13 -18.83 5.82
N GLY A 114 -7.35 -19.47 6.97
CA GLY A 114 -7.01 -20.89 7.16
C GLY A 114 -5.54 -21.24 6.95
N GLY A 115 -4.61 -20.35 7.32
CA GLY A 115 -3.17 -20.58 7.12
C GLY A 115 -2.65 -20.21 5.73
N GLU A 116 -3.51 -19.83 4.79
CA GLU A 116 -3.14 -19.63 3.40
C GLU A 116 -3.28 -18.18 2.94
N PHE A 117 -2.32 -17.71 2.15
CA PHE A 117 -2.39 -16.42 1.47
C PHE A 117 -2.91 -16.57 0.05
N LYS A 118 -3.82 -15.67 -0.33
CA LYS A 118 -4.39 -15.60 -1.69
C LYS A 118 -4.30 -14.20 -2.26
N LEU A 119 -3.68 -14.06 -3.43
CA LEU A 119 -3.75 -12.85 -4.25
C LEU A 119 -5.10 -12.79 -4.97
N ASN A 120 -5.87 -11.73 -4.75
CA ASN A 120 -7.12 -11.47 -5.48
C ASN A 120 -6.87 -10.82 -6.85
N ARG A 121 -5.68 -10.26 -7.06
CA ARG A 121 -5.26 -9.63 -8.30
C ARG A 121 -3.79 -9.89 -8.53
N ASN A 122 -3.47 -10.68 -9.55
CA ASN A 122 -2.11 -10.93 -10.01
C ASN A 122 -1.92 -10.39 -11.43
N PRO A 123 -1.63 -9.08 -11.61
CA PRO A 123 -1.46 -8.51 -12.93
C PRO A 123 -0.15 -8.99 -13.55
N LYS A 124 -0.16 -9.30 -14.86
CA LYS A 124 1.06 -9.71 -15.60
C LYS A 124 2.04 -8.55 -15.77
N THR A 125 1.51 -7.33 -15.89
CA THR A 125 2.27 -6.09 -16.07
C THR A 125 1.76 -5.04 -15.09
N PHE A 126 2.64 -4.10 -14.73
CA PHE A 126 2.30 -2.97 -13.86
C PHE A 126 2.30 -1.67 -14.67
N THR A 127 1.45 -0.72 -14.27
CA THR A 127 1.58 0.65 -14.77
C THR A 127 2.84 1.32 -14.20
N PRO A 128 3.38 2.37 -14.85
CA PRO A 128 4.59 3.04 -14.37
C PRO A 128 4.41 3.62 -12.96
N VAL A 129 5.35 3.32 -12.05
CA VAL A 129 5.35 3.84 -10.67
C VAL A 129 5.50 5.35 -10.64
N LYS A 130 6.30 5.89 -11.55
CA LYS A 130 6.58 7.32 -11.69
C LYS A 130 5.31 8.14 -11.84
N ASP A 131 4.40 7.69 -12.71
CA ASP A 131 3.12 8.37 -12.98
C ASP A 131 2.25 8.47 -11.73
N PHE A 132 2.21 7.40 -10.93
CA PHE A 132 1.51 7.38 -9.65
C PHE A 132 2.19 8.31 -8.63
N LEU A 133 3.52 8.25 -8.49
CA LEU A 133 4.26 9.01 -7.47
C LEU A 133 4.15 10.52 -7.72
N TYR A 134 4.34 11.00 -8.95
CA TYR A 134 4.41 12.44 -9.24
C TYR A 134 3.06 13.17 -9.22
N LYS A 135 1.94 12.45 -9.20
CA LYS A 135 0.62 13.03 -8.89
C LYS A 135 0.50 13.52 -7.45
N GLN A 136 1.42 13.13 -6.57
CA GLN A 136 1.33 13.38 -5.14
C GLN A 136 2.42 14.36 -4.70
N GLY A 137 2.02 15.48 -4.12
CA GLY A 137 2.93 16.49 -3.54
C GLY A 137 3.99 15.90 -2.59
N ARG A 138 3.67 14.81 -1.89
CA ARG A 138 4.58 14.13 -0.94
C ARG A 138 5.78 13.40 -1.58
N PHE A 139 5.83 13.29 -2.91
CA PHE A 139 6.89 12.60 -3.67
C PHE A 139 7.49 13.46 -4.80
N LYS A 140 7.08 14.72 -4.96
CA LYS A 140 7.54 15.60 -6.06
C LYS A 140 9.06 15.82 -6.09
N HIS A 141 9.75 15.61 -4.98
CA HIS A 141 11.20 15.77 -4.85
C HIS A 141 12.01 14.51 -5.19
N LEU A 142 11.35 13.37 -5.46
CA LEU A 142 12.06 12.12 -5.74
C LEU A 142 12.82 12.18 -7.06
N ARG A 143 14.06 11.69 -7.02
CA ARG A 143 14.94 11.52 -8.18
C ARG A 143 14.73 10.12 -8.78
N GLU A 144 15.26 9.89 -9.99
CA GLU A 144 15.14 8.57 -10.64
C GLU A 144 15.72 7.44 -9.78
N GLU A 145 16.87 7.65 -9.14
CA GLU A 145 17.50 6.70 -8.22
C GLU A 145 16.55 6.29 -7.07
N ASP A 146 15.78 7.24 -6.52
CA ASP A 146 14.83 6.97 -5.45
C ASP A 146 13.63 6.14 -5.97
N ILE A 147 13.20 6.40 -7.20
CA ILE A 147 12.14 5.65 -7.87
C ILE A 147 12.60 4.22 -8.16
N GLU A 148 13.85 4.02 -8.58
CA GLU A 148 14.45 2.70 -8.79
C GLU A 148 14.48 1.86 -7.51
N VAL A 149 14.81 2.46 -6.37
CA VAL A 149 14.74 1.78 -5.05
C VAL A 149 13.31 1.32 -4.75
N ILE A 150 12.31 2.17 -5.01
CA ILE A 150 10.90 1.85 -4.80
C ILE A 150 10.47 0.69 -5.72
N ILE A 151 10.84 0.76 -7.00
CA ILE A 151 10.56 -0.26 -8.02
C ILE A 151 11.17 -1.60 -7.63
N LYS A 152 12.46 -1.62 -7.29
CA LYS A 152 13.17 -2.84 -6.87
C LYS A 152 12.51 -3.49 -5.66
N HIS A 153 12.14 -2.71 -4.65
CA HIS A 153 11.47 -3.27 -3.48
C HIS A 153 10.07 -3.82 -3.79
N ARG A 154 9.32 -3.13 -4.66
CA ARG A 154 8.02 -3.59 -5.15
C ARG A 154 8.17 -4.91 -5.89
N ASP A 155 9.13 -5.02 -6.80
CA ASP A 155 9.36 -6.24 -7.59
C ASP A 155 9.77 -7.43 -6.72
N LEU A 156 10.71 -7.23 -5.78
CA LEU A 156 11.09 -8.25 -4.79
C LEU A 156 9.91 -8.73 -3.95
N LYS A 157 9.00 -7.82 -3.58
CA LYS A 157 7.80 -8.18 -2.83
C LYS A 157 6.85 -9.03 -3.68
N TRP A 158 6.64 -8.66 -4.94
CA TRP A 158 5.78 -9.40 -5.86
C TRP A 158 6.35 -10.77 -6.22
N GLU A 159 7.67 -10.90 -6.38
CA GLU A 159 8.33 -12.19 -6.60
C GLU A 159 8.04 -13.16 -5.44
N LYS A 160 8.25 -12.71 -4.19
CA LYS A 160 7.94 -13.51 -2.99
C LYS A 160 6.47 -13.91 -2.90
N MET A 161 5.55 -12.98 -3.18
CA MET A 161 4.12 -13.30 -3.16
C MET A 161 3.77 -14.32 -4.25
N ARG A 162 4.27 -14.15 -5.47
CA ARG A 162 3.98 -15.07 -6.58
C ARG A 162 4.61 -16.46 -6.40
N SER A 163 5.69 -16.58 -5.62
CA SER A 163 6.31 -17.87 -5.34
C SER A 163 5.61 -18.68 -4.25
N SER A 164 4.81 -18.03 -3.39
CA SER A 164 4.29 -18.66 -2.16
C SER A 164 2.78 -18.48 -1.92
N TRP A 165 2.14 -17.52 -2.58
CA TRP A 165 0.72 -17.24 -2.38
C TRP A 165 -0.09 -17.80 -3.54
N GLN A 166 -1.27 -18.32 -3.23
CA GLN A 166 -2.21 -18.77 -4.24
C GLN A 166 -2.69 -17.58 -5.08
N CYS A 167 -2.95 -17.79 -6.37
CA CYS A 167 -3.51 -16.78 -7.25
C CYS A 167 -4.94 -17.15 -7.62
N SER A 168 -5.86 -16.18 -7.52
CA SER A 168 -7.21 -16.30 -8.08
C SER A 168 -7.23 -16.17 -9.59
#